data_AF-A0A1Q7ADE6-F1
#
_entry.id   AF-A0A1Q7ADE6-F1
#
_cell.length_a   1.000
_cell.length_b   1.000
_cell.length_c   1.000
_cell.angle_alpha   90.00
_cell.angle_beta   90.00
_cell.angle_gamma   90.00
#
_symmetry.space_group_name_H-M   'P 1'
#
loop_
_entity.id
_entity.type
_entity.pdbx_description
1 polymer ?
#
loop_
_entity_poly.entity_id
_entity_poly.type
_entity_poly.pdbx_seq_one_letter_code
_entity_poly.pdbx_strand_id
1 'polypeptide(L)'
;MTTARPSDRSRGPLLATQVRWWCASLDLEAQAVDRLVRHLSVDERDRAARFHFRRDASRFVVSRAALRIGLADCLGVEPGLIGLRYGPHGKPELAPPFDRFGLRFNVSHSESLGLYAVTRDRRVGVDIERIRPLPDLDEIAERVFSPEERLALRRLPPARRPEGFFNCWTRKEAYVKAIGSGLAHPLTRFTVSLAPG
;
A
#
# COMPACT_ATOMS: atom_id res chain seq x y z
N MET A 1 -11.38 17.67 10.77
CA MET A 1 -10.48 16.92 11.68
C MET A 1 -10.98 15.49 11.73
N THR A 2 -10.60 14.67 10.75
CA THR A 2 -11.17 13.31 10.58
C THR A 2 -10.07 12.30 10.88
N THR A 3 -10.18 11.72 12.07
CA THR A 3 -9.22 10.81 12.68
C THR A 3 -9.10 9.53 11.87
N ALA A 4 -7.89 9.22 11.42
CA ALA A 4 -7.48 7.84 11.17
C ALA A 4 -7.91 6.98 12.37
N ARG A 5 -8.64 5.88 12.15
CA ARG A 5 -8.78 4.83 13.16
C ARG A 5 -7.49 4.03 13.14
N PRO A 6 -6.61 4.12 14.16
CA PRO A 6 -5.34 3.40 14.14
C PRO A 6 -5.55 2.15 14.96
N SER A 7 -5.64 1.01 14.30
CA SER A 7 -5.21 -0.24 14.92
C SER A 7 -3.70 -0.12 15.16
N ASP A 8 -3.35 -0.03 16.43
CA ASP A 8 -2.01 0.18 16.99
C ASP A 8 -1.41 1.60 16.81
N ARG A 9 -1.67 2.47 17.81
CA ARG A 9 -0.97 3.75 18.02
C ARG A 9 0.38 3.57 18.74
N SER A 10 1.09 2.46 18.56
CA SER A 10 2.45 2.36 19.08
C SER A 10 3.33 3.41 18.39
N ARG A 11 3.78 4.42 19.14
CA ARG A 11 4.84 5.34 18.69
C ARG A 11 6.19 4.77 19.06
N GLY A 12 7.23 5.17 18.32
CA GLY A 12 8.60 4.78 18.62
C GLY A 12 9.09 3.54 17.86
N PRO A 13 10.27 3.02 18.22
CA PRO A 13 10.97 2.01 17.45
C PRO A 13 10.14 0.74 17.25
N LEU A 14 10.09 0.25 16.01
CA LEU A 14 9.40 -0.99 15.67
C LEU A 14 10.25 -2.21 16.03
N LEU A 15 9.73 -3.15 16.82
CA LEU A 15 10.45 -4.39 17.15
C LEU A 15 10.49 -5.35 15.96
N ALA A 16 11.47 -6.26 15.95
CA ALA A 16 11.70 -7.22 14.86
C ALA A 16 10.51 -8.18 14.58
N THR A 17 9.58 -8.35 15.53
CA THR A 17 8.38 -9.21 15.40
C THR A 17 7.10 -8.43 15.07
N GLN A 18 7.09 -7.10 15.20
CA GLN A 18 5.90 -6.26 15.00
C GLN A 18 5.69 -5.84 13.54
N VAL A 19 4.43 -5.77 13.12
CA VAL A 19 4.03 -5.10 11.89
C VAL A 19 3.25 -3.86 12.30
N ARG A 20 3.72 -2.67 11.92
CA ARG A 20 2.96 -1.43 12.11
C ARG A 20 2.27 -1.08 10.80
N TRP A 21 0.98 -0.80 10.85
CA TRP A 21 0.23 -0.41 9.68
C TRP A 21 -0.77 0.70 10.01
N TRP A 22 -1.12 1.48 9.01
CA TRP A 22 -2.11 2.54 9.15
C TRP A 22 -2.82 2.80 7.83
N CYS A 23 -3.98 3.43 7.93
CA CYS A 23 -4.72 3.92 6.79
C CYS A 23 -4.81 5.45 6.81
N ALA A 24 -4.88 6.07 5.64
CA ALA A 24 -5.10 7.51 5.50
C ALA A 24 -6.16 7.80 4.43
N SER A 25 -7.08 8.73 4.73
CA SER A 25 -7.88 9.36 3.67
C SER A 25 -6.94 10.18 2.79
N LEU A 26 -7.01 9.97 1.49
CA LEU A 26 -6.27 10.69 0.45
C LEU A 26 -7.04 11.90 -0.06
N ASP A 27 -8.36 11.92 0.14
CA ASP A 27 -9.22 13.06 -0.16
C ASP A 27 -9.30 13.95 1.08
N LEU A 28 -8.43 14.96 1.14
CA LEU A 28 -8.40 16.00 2.17
C LEU A 28 -8.71 17.37 1.57
N GLU A 29 -9.16 18.29 2.42
CA GLU A 29 -9.35 19.69 2.06
C GLU A 29 -8.02 20.37 1.69
N ALA A 30 -8.07 21.34 0.78
CA ALA A 30 -6.88 22.01 0.25
C ALA A 30 -5.95 22.55 1.35
N GLN A 31 -6.50 23.20 2.38
CA GLN A 31 -5.70 23.74 3.48
C GLN A 31 -4.93 22.64 4.24
N ALA A 32 -5.51 21.45 4.38
CA ALA A 32 -4.84 20.32 5.00
C ALA A 32 -3.73 19.77 4.08
N VAL A 33 -4.00 19.69 2.77
CA VAL A 33 -2.99 19.28 1.77
C VAL A 33 -1.79 20.23 1.79
N ASP A 34 -2.01 21.55 1.81
CA ASP A 34 -0.95 22.56 1.83
C ASP A 34 -0.01 22.40 3.03
N ARG A 35 -0.57 22.09 4.21
CA ARG A 35 0.23 21.81 5.42
C ARG A 35 1.07 20.55 5.29
N LEU A 36 0.65 19.57 4.48
CA LEU A 36 1.38 18.31 4.28
C LEU A 36 2.53 18.45 3.29
N VAL A 37 2.52 19.45 2.40
CA VAL A 37 3.59 19.73 1.42
C VAL A 37 4.96 19.90 2.10
N ARG A 38 5.01 20.41 3.34
CA ARG A 38 6.24 20.59 4.11
C ARG A 38 6.98 19.27 4.43
N HIS A 39 6.26 18.13 4.40
CA HIS A 39 6.83 16.81 4.63
C HIS A 39 7.37 16.16 3.34
N LEU A 40 7.10 16.76 2.17
CA LEU A 40 7.61 16.28 0.89
C LEU A 40 9.05 16.77 0.66
N SER A 41 9.79 16.03 -0.17
CA SER A 41 11.10 16.39 -0.68
C SER A 41 10.91 17.23 -1.93
N VAL A 42 11.99 17.85 -2.40
CA VAL A 42 11.92 18.73 -3.58
C VAL A 42 11.41 17.95 -4.80
N ASP A 43 11.98 16.76 -5.06
CA ASP A 43 11.60 15.89 -6.17
C ASP A 43 10.13 15.44 -6.12
N GLU A 44 9.58 15.22 -4.92
CA GLU A 44 8.18 14.87 -4.75
C GLU A 44 7.25 16.07 -4.94
N ARG A 45 7.64 17.26 -4.49
CA ARG A 45 6.89 18.49 -4.78
C ARG A 45 6.85 18.76 -6.28
N ASP A 46 7.98 18.59 -6.96
CA ASP A 46 8.07 18.74 -8.41
C ASP A 46 7.22 17.70 -9.13
N ARG A 47 7.20 16.46 -8.64
CA ARG A 47 6.32 15.41 -9.18
C ARG A 47 4.85 15.73 -8.96
N ALA A 48 4.48 16.24 -7.79
CA ALA A 48 3.10 16.65 -7.49
C ALA A 48 2.62 17.75 -8.46
N ALA A 49 3.50 18.70 -8.78
CA ALA A 49 3.20 19.79 -9.72
C ALA A 49 3.01 19.34 -11.18
N ARG A 50 3.48 18.14 -11.55
CA ARG A 50 3.36 17.58 -12.92
C ARG A 50 2.05 16.82 -13.17
N PHE A 51 1.23 16.58 -12.14
CA PHE A 51 -0.05 15.93 -12.35
C PHE A 51 -1.00 16.85 -13.12
N HIS A 52 -1.70 16.29 -14.11
CA HIS A 52 -2.68 17.03 -14.90
C HIS A 52 -3.91 17.45 -14.07
N PHE A 53 -4.39 16.55 -13.21
CA PHE A 53 -5.54 16.80 -12.36
C PHE A 53 -5.13 17.17 -10.93
N ARG A 54 -5.70 18.27 -10.41
CA ARG A 54 -5.47 18.73 -9.02
C ARG A 54 -5.79 17.65 -7.98
N ARG A 55 -6.80 16.82 -8.24
CA ARG A 55 -7.17 15.71 -7.34
C ARG A 55 -6.04 14.70 -7.20
N ASP A 56 -5.41 14.32 -8.31
CA ASP A 56 -4.32 13.35 -8.31
C ASP A 56 -3.07 13.95 -7.66
N ALA A 57 -2.77 15.22 -7.93
CA ALA A 57 -1.72 15.96 -7.24
C ALA A 57 -1.92 15.94 -5.72
N SER A 58 -3.15 16.24 -5.27
CA SER A 58 -3.50 16.29 -3.85
C SER A 58 -3.39 14.91 -3.20
N ARG A 59 -3.94 13.87 -3.83
CA ARG A 59 -3.83 12.49 -3.35
C ARG A 59 -2.38 12.02 -3.28
N PHE A 60 -1.55 12.40 -4.25
CA PHE A 60 -0.12 12.11 -4.23
C PHE A 60 0.56 12.77 -3.02
N VAL A 61 0.31 14.06 -2.77
CA VAL A 61 0.85 14.79 -1.61
C VAL A 61 0.43 14.13 -0.30
N VAL A 62 -0.86 13.87 -0.13
CA VAL A 62 -1.39 13.24 1.09
C VAL A 62 -0.77 11.86 1.29
N SER A 63 -0.69 11.06 0.22
CA SER A 63 -0.16 9.71 0.31
C SER A 63 1.33 9.70 0.69
N ARG A 64 2.13 10.61 0.11
CA ARG A 64 3.56 10.72 0.42
C ARG A 64 3.82 11.27 1.82
N ALA A 65 3.07 12.28 2.24
CA ALA A 65 3.18 12.80 3.59
C ALA A 65 2.78 11.74 4.63
N ALA A 66 1.69 10.99 4.42
CA ALA A 66 1.27 9.92 5.31
C ALA A 66 2.33 8.80 5.43
N LEU A 67 2.98 8.43 4.32
CA LEU A 67 4.11 7.50 4.34
C LEU A 67 5.25 8.04 5.21
N ARG A 68 5.69 9.27 4.96
CA ARG A 68 6.84 9.85 5.66
C ARG A 68 6.59 10.12 7.13
N ILE A 69 5.39 10.53 7.50
CA ILE A 69 5.01 10.71 8.91
C ILE A 69 5.10 9.36 9.65
N GLY A 70 4.55 8.29 9.08
CA GLY A 70 4.64 6.96 9.70
C GLY A 70 6.08 6.42 9.78
N LEU A 71 6.90 6.65 8.75
CA LEU A 71 8.32 6.30 8.78
C LEU A 71 9.11 7.14 9.81
N ALA A 72 8.82 8.44 9.90
CA ALA A 72 9.38 9.35 10.89
C ALA A 72 9.08 8.89 12.31
N ASP A 73 7.85 8.48 12.59
CA ASP A 73 7.45 7.93 13.89
C ASP A 73 8.23 6.65 14.25
N CYS A 74 8.65 5.86 13.26
CA CYS A 74 9.47 4.66 13.46
C CYS A 74 10.97 4.97 13.64
N LEU A 75 11.46 6.04 13.01
CA LEU A 75 12.87 6.42 12.94
C LEU A 75 13.27 7.49 13.97
N GLY A 76 12.31 8.22 14.52
CA GLY A 76 12.55 9.34 15.43
C GLY A 76 13.18 10.56 14.75
N VAL A 77 12.82 10.83 13.48
CA VAL A 77 13.37 11.94 12.69
C VAL A 77 12.28 12.76 12.03
N GLU A 78 12.59 13.96 11.56
CA GLU A 78 11.64 14.78 10.80
C GLU A 78 11.24 14.12 9.47
N PRO A 79 9.93 14.09 9.11
CA PRO A 79 9.46 13.41 7.90
C PRO A 79 10.18 13.84 6.61
N GLY A 80 10.43 15.14 6.45
CA GLY A 80 11.07 15.71 5.26
C GLY A 80 12.55 15.35 5.09
N LEU A 81 13.21 14.84 6.14
CA LEU A 81 14.61 14.39 6.09
C LEU A 81 14.74 12.97 5.54
N ILE A 82 13.64 12.21 5.49
CA ILE A 82 13.68 10.80 5.08
C ILE A 82 13.90 10.70 3.57
N GLY A 83 15.11 10.30 3.21
CA GLY A 83 15.47 9.97 1.84
C GLY A 83 14.79 8.68 1.39
N LEU A 84 14.18 8.73 0.20
CA LEU A 84 13.60 7.56 -0.48
C LEU A 84 14.35 7.33 -1.78
N ARG A 85 14.59 6.06 -2.11
CA ARG A 85 15.11 5.63 -3.41
C ARG A 85 14.13 4.67 -4.07
N TYR A 86 14.23 4.51 -5.39
CA TYR A 86 13.32 3.67 -6.16
C TYR A 86 14.09 2.56 -6.85
N GLY A 87 13.66 1.32 -6.63
CA GLY A 87 14.23 0.16 -7.33
C GLY A 87 13.76 0.07 -8.80
N PRO A 88 14.25 -0.92 -9.57
CA PRO A 88 13.93 -1.10 -10.99
C PRO A 88 12.43 -1.21 -11.30
N HIS A 89 11.65 -1.72 -10.35
CA HIS A 89 10.19 -1.87 -10.46
C HIS A 89 9.40 -0.73 -9.80
N GLY A 90 10.06 0.39 -9.48
CA GLY A 90 9.42 1.58 -8.91
C GLY A 90 8.99 1.44 -7.45
N LYS A 91 9.33 0.34 -6.77
CA LYS A 91 9.08 0.18 -5.33
C LYS A 91 9.99 1.15 -4.55
N PRO A 92 9.41 2.04 -3.72
CA PRO A 92 10.20 2.93 -2.88
C PRO A 92 10.83 2.16 -1.72
N GLU A 93 12.05 2.55 -1.36
CA GLU A 93 12.82 2.06 -0.22
C GLU A 93 13.47 3.23 0.52
N LEU A 94 13.88 3.00 1.77
CA LEU A 94 14.71 3.96 2.48
C LEU A 94 16.06 4.10 1.76
N ALA A 95 16.48 5.34 1.54
CA ALA A 95 17.81 5.66 1.06
C ALA A 95 18.80 5.78 2.23
N PRO A 96 20.12 5.71 1.99
CA PRO A 96 21.12 6.06 2.99
C PRO A 96 20.87 7.46 3.58
N PRO A 97 21.12 7.66 4.90
CA PRO A 97 21.64 6.69 5.86
C PRO A 97 20.54 5.85 6.53
N PHE A 98 19.28 5.92 6.09
CA PHE A 98 18.15 5.29 6.77
C PHE A 98 17.98 3.80 6.47
N ASP A 99 18.57 3.30 5.39
CA ASP A 99 18.55 1.88 5.02
C ASP A 99 19.21 0.98 6.08
N ARG A 100 20.18 1.49 6.85
CA ARG A 100 20.83 0.77 7.96
C ARG A 100 19.90 0.39 9.12
N PHE A 101 18.73 1.01 9.24
CA PHE A 101 17.78 0.73 10.33
C PHE A 101 16.95 -0.54 10.11
N GLY A 102 17.13 -1.23 8.97
CA GLY A 102 16.44 -2.48 8.68
C GLY A 102 14.94 -2.33 8.41
N LEU A 103 14.42 -1.10 8.35
CA LEU A 103 13.00 -0.87 8.10
C LEU A 103 12.66 -1.16 6.63
N ARG A 104 11.61 -1.95 6.44
CA ARG A 104 10.98 -2.23 5.15
C ARG A 104 9.55 -1.73 5.20
N PHE A 105 9.05 -1.22 4.09
CA PHE A 105 7.69 -0.73 4.02
C PHE A 105 7.05 -1.03 2.68
N ASN A 106 5.73 -0.97 2.65
CA ASN A 106 4.96 -1.02 1.43
C ASN A 106 3.70 -0.15 1.54
N VAL A 107 3.23 0.31 0.39
CA VAL A 107 2.08 1.21 0.28
C VAL A 107 1.16 0.65 -0.81
N SER A 108 -0.14 0.69 -0.56
CA SER A 108 -1.17 0.51 -1.57
C SER A 108 -2.24 1.57 -1.42
N HIS A 109 -3.02 1.81 -2.47
CA HIS A 109 -4.11 2.76 -2.45
C HIS A 109 -5.26 2.26 -3.32
N SER A 110 -6.48 2.45 -2.86
CA SER A 110 -7.68 2.23 -3.66
C SER A 110 -8.64 3.38 -3.41
N GLU A 111 -9.01 4.06 -4.49
CA GLU A 111 -9.81 5.27 -4.46
C GLU A 111 -9.25 6.36 -3.53
N SER A 112 -9.98 6.69 -2.45
CA SER A 112 -9.62 7.73 -1.48
C SER A 112 -8.86 7.18 -0.28
N LEU A 113 -8.47 5.90 -0.28
CA LEU A 113 -7.84 5.26 0.88
C LEU A 113 -6.43 4.81 0.54
N GLY A 114 -5.46 5.24 1.34
CA GLY A 114 -4.10 4.71 1.36
C GLY A 114 -3.90 3.74 2.52
N LEU A 115 -3.22 2.63 2.27
CA LEU A 115 -2.80 1.63 3.25
C LEU A 115 -1.28 1.54 3.25
N TYR A 116 -0.69 1.55 4.44
CA TYR A 116 0.75 1.54 4.65
C TYR A 116 1.10 0.46 5.67
N ALA A 117 2.21 -0.24 5.45
CA ALA A 117 2.79 -1.11 6.46
C ALA A 117 4.30 -0.96 6.52
N VAL A 118 4.83 -1.13 7.73
CA VAL A 118 6.25 -1.07 8.07
C VAL A 118 6.60 -2.29 8.92
N THR A 119 7.75 -2.88 8.61
CA THR A 119 8.37 -4.00 9.33
C THR A 119 9.85 -3.71 9.54
N ARG A 120 10.48 -4.42 10.48
CA ARG A 120 11.93 -4.45 10.66
C ARG A 120 12.49 -5.80 10.23
N ASP A 121 13.57 -5.78 9.44
CA ASP A 121 14.37 -6.93 8.98
C ASP A 121 13.61 -8.04 8.24
N ARG A 122 12.38 -7.75 7.79
CA ARG A 122 11.58 -8.67 6.98
C ARG A 122 10.84 -7.94 5.88
N ARG A 123 10.58 -8.64 4.78
CA ARG A 123 9.79 -8.11 3.67
C ARG A 123 8.35 -7.88 4.12
N VAL A 124 7.73 -6.86 3.55
CA VAL A 124 6.31 -6.55 3.74
C VAL A 124 5.72 -6.09 2.42
N GLY A 125 4.48 -6.50 2.18
CA GLY A 125 3.64 -6.06 1.10
C GLY A 125 2.22 -5.94 1.62
N VAL A 126 1.52 -4.89 1.17
CA VAL A 126 0.12 -4.64 1.49
C VAL A 126 -0.62 -4.34 0.21
N ASP A 127 -1.89 -4.71 0.20
CA ASP A 127 -2.77 -4.32 -0.87
C ASP A 127 -4.15 -3.99 -0.34
N ILE A 128 -4.84 -3.09 -1.06
CA ILE A 128 -6.20 -2.70 -0.75
C ILE A 128 -6.92 -2.46 -2.06
N GLU A 129 -8.14 -2.95 -2.15
CA GLU A 129 -9.02 -2.76 -3.30
C GLU A 129 -10.45 -2.49 -2.85
N ARG A 130 -11.12 -1.57 -3.54
CA ARG A 130 -12.56 -1.40 -3.38
C ARG A 130 -13.29 -2.55 -4.05
N ILE A 131 -14.10 -3.25 -3.25
CA ILE A 131 -15.09 -4.18 -3.75
C ILE A 131 -16.12 -3.41 -4.57
N ARG A 132 -16.24 -3.80 -5.83
CA ARG A 132 -17.15 -3.21 -6.81
C ARG A 132 -17.64 -4.30 -7.77
N PRO A 133 -18.78 -4.11 -8.45
CA PRO A 133 -19.16 -4.96 -9.56
C PRO A 133 -18.04 -5.01 -10.60
N LEU A 134 -17.69 -6.21 -11.05
CA LEU A 134 -16.63 -6.45 -12.02
C LEU A 134 -17.19 -7.39 -13.09
N PRO A 135 -17.64 -6.87 -14.25
CA PRO A 135 -18.32 -7.68 -15.27
C PRO A 135 -17.46 -8.83 -15.82
N ASP A 136 -16.16 -8.64 -15.88
CA ASP A 136 -15.13 -9.55 -16.40
C ASP A 136 -14.41 -10.34 -15.29
N LEU A 137 -15.00 -10.43 -14.09
CA LEU A 137 -14.41 -11.08 -12.92
C LEU A 137 -13.94 -12.52 -13.20
N ASP A 138 -14.78 -13.32 -13.85
CA ASP A 138 -14.46 -14.73 -14.14
C ASP A 138 -13.32 -14.84 -15.16
N GLU A 139 -13.26 -13.96 -16.16
CA GLU A 139 -12.18 -13.92 -17.16
C GLU A 139 -10.84 -13.52 -16.55
N ILE A 140 -10.85 -12.50 -15.67
CA ILE A 140 -9.65 -12.08 -14.94
C ILE A 140 -9.17 -13.20 -14.02
N ALA A 141 -10.09 -13.81 -13.26
CA ALA A 141 -9.77 -14.93 -12.37
C ALA A 141 -9.15 -16.10 -13.16
N GLU A 142 -9.65 -16.40 -14.36
CA GLU A 142 -9.13 -17.49 -15.19
C GLU A 142 -7.66 -17.31 -15.57
N ARG A 143 -7.23 -16.05 -15.76
CA ARG A 143 -5.86 -15.67 -16.17
C ARG A 143 -4.88 -15.57 -15.00
N VAL A 144 -5.34 -15.18 -13.82
CA VAL A 144 -4.45 -14.77 -12.71
C VAL A 144 -4.53 -15.68 -11.48
N PHE A 145 -5.61 -16.45 -11.31
CA PHE A 145 -5.77 -17.34 -10.16
C PHE A 145 -5.28 -18.75 -10.46
N SER A 146 -4.79 -19.42 -9.44
CA SER A 146 -4.43 -20.83 -9.50
C SER A 146 -5.67 -21.72 -9.75
N PRO A 147 -5.50 -22.96 -10.23
CA PRO A 147 -6.61 -23.89 -10.36
C PRO A 147 -7.46 -24.05 -9.09
N GLU A 148 -6.82 -24.08 -7.91
CA GLU A 148 -7.50 -24.25 -6.62
C GLU A 148 -8.34 -23.03 -6.25
N GLU A 149 -7.83 -21.82 -6.48
CA GLU A 149 -8.54 -20.56 -6.22
C GLU A 149 -9.72 -20.38 -7.15
N ARG A 150 -9.58 -20.74 -8.43
CA ARG A 150 -10.68 -20.71 -9.41
C ARG A 150 -11.80 -21.65 -8.97
N LEU A 151 -11.46 -22.86 -8.52
CA LEU A 151 -12.43 -23.80 -7.98
C LEU A 151 -13.11 -23.25 -6.71
N ALA A 152 -12.33 -22.68 -5.78
CA ALA A 152 -12.85 -22.07 -4.56
C ALA A 152 -13.81 -20.92 -4.86
N LEU A 153 -13.46 -20.04 -5.82
CA LEU A 153 -14.28 -18.92 -6.25
C LEU A 153 -15.60 -19.38 -6.87
N ARG A 154 -15.56 -20.37 -7.77
CA ARG A 154 -16.75 -20.92 -8.44
C ARG A 154 -17.74 -21.55 -7.44
N ARG A 155 -17.24 -22.11 -6.33
CA ARG A 155 -18.03 -22.69 -5.24
C ARG A 155 -18.74 -21.65 -4.36
N LEU A 156 -18.33 -20.39 -4.40
CA LEU A 156 -19.02 -19.33 -3.67
C LEU A 156 -20.38 -19.01 -4.32
N PRO A 157 -21.42 -18.68 -3.52
CA PRO A 157 -22.66 -18.11 -4.05
C PRO A 157 -22.36 -16.89 -4.93
N PRO A 158 -23.08 -16.65 -6.04
CA PRO A 158 -22.81 -15.54 -6.95
C PRO A 158 -22.65 -14.18 -6.25
N ALA A 159 -23.48 -13.89 -5.25
CA ALA A 159 -23.42 -12.66 -4.46
C ALA A 159 -22.11 -12.47 -3.67
N ARG A 160 -21.40 -13.56 -3.35
CA ARG A 160 -20.12 -13.55 -2.61
C ARG A 160 -18.89 -13.64 -3.49
N ARG A 161 -19.04 -13.89 -4.80
CA ARG A 161 -17.91 -14.00 -5.73
C ARG A 161 -17.08 -12.71 -5.83
N PRO A 162 -17.67 -11.49 -5.90
CA PRO A 162 -16.88 -10.27 -5.88
C PRO A 162 -15.98 -10.15 -4.64
N GLU A 163 -16.54 -10.39 -3.46
CA GLU A 163 -15.78 -10.38 -2.20
C GLU A 163 -14.65 -11.43 -2.22
N GLY A 164 -14.95 -12.68 -2.59
CA GLY A 164 -13.96 -13.75 -2.69
C GLY A 164 -12.85 -13.45 -3.72
N PHE A 165 -13.20 -12.85 -4.86
CA PHE A 165 -12.26 -12.41 -5.87
C PHE A 165 -11.30 -11.34 -5.31
N PHE A 166 -11.83 -10.27 -4.73
CA PHE A 166 -10.99 -9.19 -4.19
C PHE A 166 -10.14 -9.66 -3.00
N ASN A 167 -10.63 -10.61 -2.18
CA ASN A 167 -9.82 -11.24 -1.13
C ASN A 167 -8.62 -12.00 -1.71
N CYS A 168 -8.83 -12.79 -2.77
CA CYS A 168 -7.75 -13.51 -3.43
C CYS A 168 -6.77 -12.54 -4.11
N TRP A 169 -7.30 -11.61 -4.90
CA TRP A 169 -6.54 -10.61 -5.64
C TRP A 169 -5.60 -9.81 -4.73
N THR A 170 -6.16 -9.20 -3.68
CA THR A 170 -5.38 -8.36 -2.75
C THR A 170 -4.31 -9.15 -2.00
N ARG A 171 -4.59 -10.41 -1.62
CA ARG A 171 -3.58 -11.28 -0.98
C ARG A 171 -2.43 -11.61 -1.92
N LYS A 172 -2.73 -11.91 -3.19
CA LYS A 172 -1.70 -12.16 -4.20
C LYS A 172 -0.85 -10.93 -4.46
N GLU A 173 -1.48 -9.77 -4.68
CA GLU A 173 -0.78 -8.50 -4.88
C GLU A 173 0.09 -8.13 -3.66
N ALA A 174 -0.43 -8.30 -2.44
CA ALA A 174 0.34 -8.09 -1.22
C ALA A 174 1.58 -9.00 -1.15
N TYR A 175 1.46 -10.28 -1.51
CA TYR A 175 2.59 -11.20 -1.57
C TYR A 175 3.63 -10.79 -2.64
N VAL A 176 3.18 -10.48 -3.86
CA VAL A 176 4.07 -10.02 -4.94
C VAL A 176 4.79 -8.72 -4.58
N LYS A 177 4.08 -7.77 -3.96
CA LYS A 177 4.65 -6.53 -3.42
C LYS A 177 5.69 -6.81 -2.34
N ALA A 178 5.49 -7.83 -1.50
CA ALA A 178 6.45 -8.20 -0.47
C ALA A 178 7.76 -8.72 -1.08
N ILE A 179 7.69 -9.64 -2.05
CA ILE A 179 8.88 -10.24 -2.66
C ILE A 179 9.61 -9.29 -3.63
N GLY A 180 8.91 -8.28 -4.17
CA GLY A 180 9.52 -7.18 -4.95
C GLY A 180 9.73 -7.48 -6.44
N SER A 181 9.15 -8.56 -6.95
CA SER A 181 9.31 -9.03 -8.35
C SER A 181 8.44 -8.28 -9.38
N GLY A 182 7.56 -7.37 -8.92
CA GLY A 182 6.58 -6.71 -9.77
C GLY A 182 5.59 -7.68 -10.44
N LEU A 183 4.85 -7.18 -11.43
CA LEU A 183 3.81 -7.92 -12.18
C LEU A 183 4.34 -9.12 -12.99
N ALA A 184 5.67 -9.29 -13.08
CA ALA A 184 6.29 -10.40 -13.81
C ALA A 184 6.19 -11.74 -13.06
N HIS A 185 5.79 -11.74 -11.78
CA HIS A 185 5.63 -12.98 -11.02
C HIS A 185 4.33 -13.69 -11.42
N PRO A 186 4.38 -14.95 -11.89
CA PRO A 186 3.18 -15.65 -12.33
C PRO A 186 2.25 -15.91 -11.14
N LEU A 187 1.15 -15.16 -11.07
CA LEU A 187 0.17 -15.24 -9.99
C LEU A 187 -0.50 -16.62 -9.87
N THR A 188 -0.48 -17.41 -10.95
CA THR A 188 -1.01 -18.78 -11.01
C THR A 188 -0.13 -19.83 -10.32
N ARG A 189 1.11 -19.50 -9.93
CA ARG A 189 2.10 -20.46 -9.36
C ARG A 189 2.01 -20.65 -7.84
N PHE A 190 1.11 -19.95 -7.17
CA PHE A 190 0.89 -20.10 -5.73
C PHE A 190 -0.59 -19.89 -5.42
N THR A 191 -1.02 -20.43 -4.28
CA THR A 191 -2.42 -20.41 -3.85
C THR A 191 -2.55 -19.64 -2.54
N VAL A 192 -3.57 -18.79 -2.44
CA VAL A 192 -4.00 -18.09 -1.23
C VAL A 192 -5.45 -18.44 -0.90
N SER A 193 -5.82 -18.28 0.37
CA SER A 193 -7.22 -18.43 0.78
C SER A 193 -8.10 -17.32 0.19
N LEU A 194 -9.39 -17.58 -0.01
CA LEU A 194 -10.43 -16.60 -0.35
C LEU A 194 -11.23 -16.13 0.88
N ALA A 195 -11.17 -16.88 1.99
CA ALA A 195 -11.91 -16.57 3.22
C ALA A 195 -11.31 -15.35 3.92
N PRO A 196 -12.08 -14.50 4.61
CA PRO A 196 -11.52 -13.42 5.42
C PRO A 196 -10.53 -13.97 6.46
N GLY A 197 -9.54 -13.14 6.83
CA GLY A 197 -8.52 -13.47 7.83
C GLY A 197 -8.92 -13.06 9.23
#